data_AF-A0A9D9EWF5-F1
#
_entry.id   AF-A0A9D9EWF5-F1
#
_cell.length_a   1.000
_cell.length_b   1.000
_cell.length_c   1.000
_cell.angle_alpha   90.00
_cell.angle_beta   90.00
_cell.angle_gamma   90.00
#
_symmetry.space_group_name_H-M   'P 1'
#
loop_
_entity.id
_entity.type
_entity.pdbx_description
1 polymer ?
#
loop_
_entity_poly.entity_id
_entity_poly.type
_entity_poly.pdbx_seq_one_letter_code
_entity_poly.pdbx_strand_id
1 'polypeptide(L)'
;MTGPGINQPIVGKYLRDETVFGKTGAVMGGSAGAVRDDSARESRTSVIERSVPLTKTQAEKAAKYIADARGNPGEYQLFSKNCIDLVQGALDASGADTRIDKIFTEQELDDLGDIPYGAGDEVQRRGLIIDVDKDVKTFRDSENAPFGPHAEGDGAPDASPLELSQSDGGLELGADVEQRAETSDTYPESVRAAAMAIVADDNKDNGTAELEADLDDLMLKNVDDLTEREIKILGGWSWKLPSNDPKRLEIEDRRRDFYRLNYGDQPSKTDETGRLVAPEPVRSVPVKPKGLAMPDGAPVAGALKRVADKLARPVADDGEANVVKALQTGLSLLGEPLKVDGVSGSKTKAALKRTVAKRGAGGAEEAFGIGRFKRFAETERSTGGSASGLRETIEKDVQPLFASHRPNIAAEALQESLNDLSAKAAAEHRQPAPEPLTVDGIIGSKTTDAFRSALVETGPKKLATSYASMLGFVD
;
A
#
# COMPACT_ATOMS: atom_id res chain seq x y z
N MET A 1 29.91 -6.03 34.65
CA MET A 1 29.05 -7.02 35.34
C MET A 1 29.88 -7.88 36.26
N THR A 2 29.62 -7.85 37.57
CA THR A 2 30.37 -8.63 38.57
C THR A 2 29.50 -9.70 39.23
N GLY A 3 29.96 -10.94 39.12
CA GLY A 3 29.53 -12.11 39.89
C GLY A 3 30.78 -12.97 40.19
N PRO A 4 30.83 -13.69 41.31
CA PRO A 4 32.07 -14.04 41.98
C PRO A 4 32.83 -15.16 41.27
N GLY A 5 34.11 -14.93 40.97
CA GLY A 5 35.08 -16.00 40.63
C GLY A 5 35.79 -15.89 39.28
N ILE A 6 35.47 -14.91 38.44
CA ILE A 6 36.25 -14.63 37.22
C ILE A 6 36.56 -13.13 37.21
N ASN A 7 37.76 -12.78 37.70
CA ASN A 7 38.23 -11.40 37.80
C ASN A 7 38.80 -10.90 36.46
N GLN A 8 37.99 -10.87 35.40
CA GLN A 8 38.28 -9.97 34.29
C GLN A 8 36.99 -9.30 33.79
N PRO A 9 36.91 -7.95 33.88
CA PRO A 9 35.76 -7.21 33.39
C PRO A 9 35.67 -7.32 31.87
N ILE A 10 34.46 -7.47 31.33
CA ILE A 10 34.19 -7.13 29.93
C ILE A 10 34.09 -5.61 29.89
N VAL A 11 35.14 -4.97 29.38
CA VAL A 11 35.27 -3.51 29.28
C VAL A 11 34.98 -3.10 27.84
N GLY A 12 33.87 -2.40 27.62
CA GLY A 12 33.63 -1.67 26.37
C GLY A 12 34.17 -0.25 26.51
N LYS A 13 35.14 0.15 25.69
CA LYS A 13 35.69 1.51 25.68
C LYS A 13 35.15 2.30 24.48
N TYR A 14 34.69 3.53 24.71
CA TYR A 14 34.10 4.40 23.68
C TYR A 14 34.69 5.81 23.70
N LEU A 15 34.69 6.50 22.54
CA LEU A 15 35.25 7.84 22.36
C LEU A 15 34.13 8.88 22.28
N ARG A 16 34.44 10.11 22.72
CA ARG A 16 33.60 11.30 22.53
C ARG A 16 34.35 12.19 21.52
N ASP A 17 33.76 12.50 20.36
CA ASP A 17 34.46 13.28 19.32
C ASP A 17 33.99 14.74 19.32
N GLU A 18 34.91 15.64 19.69
CA GLU A 18 34.86 17.06 19.33
C GLU A 18 35.74 17.25 18.08
N THR A 19 35.12 17.71 16.98
CA THR A 19 35.69 18.34 15.76
C THR A 19 37.17 18.13 15.41
N VAL A 20 37.46 17.70 14.17
CA VAL A 20 38.31 18.39 13.15
C VAL A 20 38.47 17.52 11.88
N PHE A 21 38.14 18.09 10.72
CA PHE A 21 38.56 17.59 9.40
C PHE A 21 40.05 17.90 9.16
N GLY A 22 40.86 16.90 8.80
CA GLY A 22 42.27 17.07 8.46
C GLY A 22 42.80 16.01 7.50
N LYS A 23 43.33 16.47 6.36
CA LYS A 23 43.82 15.76 5.16
C LYS A 23 44.85 14.62 5.34
N THR A 24 44.97 13.84 4.25
CA THR A 24 46.12 13.10 3.67
C THR A 24 46.48 11.68 4.14
N GLY A 25 46.67 10.78 3.15
CA GLY A 25 47.67 9.69 3.21
C GLY A 25 47.17 8.30 2.80
N ALA A 26 47.41 7.91 1.54
CA ALA A 26 47.26 6.53 1.09
C ALA A 26 48.44 5.67 1.58
N VAL A 27 48.18 4.48 2.13
CA VAL A 27 49.16 3.36 2.22
C VAL A 27 48.44 2.05 1.93
N MET A 28 49.02 1.30 0.99
CA MET A 28 48.54 0.01 0.49
C MET A 28 48.78 -1.15 1.46
N GLY A 29 47.93 -2.18 1.38
CA GLY A 29 48.27 -3.54 1.82
C GLY A 29 47.49 -4.08 3.02
N GLY A 30 46.18 -4.22 2.89
CA GLY A 30 45.32 -4.96 3.82
C GLY A 30 43.90 -4.98 3.27
N SER A 31 43.21 -6.12 3.34
CA SER A 31 41.80 -6.23 2.98
C SER A 31 40.99 -5.15 3.69
N ALA A 32 40.11 -4.46 2.94
CA ALA A 32 39.27 -3.40 3.46
C ALA A 32 38.49 -3.89 4.69
N GLY A 33 38.71 -3.27 5.86
CA GLY A 33 37.96 -3.52 7.09
C GLY A 33 38.75 -4.13 8.27
N ALA A 34 40.01 -4.54 8.10
CA ALA A 34 40.77 -5.10 9.23
C ALA A 34 41.50 -4.01 10.04
N VAL A 35 40.92 -3.61 11.19
CA VAL A 35 41.64 -2.86 12.23
C VAL A 35 42.61 -3.82 12.92
N ARG A 36 43.92 -3.57 12.77
CA ARG A 36 44.98 -4.52 13.15
C ARG A 36 45.52 -4.31 14.57
N ASP A 37 45.28 -3.16 15.19
CA ASP A 37 45.71 -2.86 16.56
C ASP A 37 44.92 -1.65 17.11
N ASP A 38 44.25 -1.84 18.26
CA ASP A 38 43.39 -0.85 18.91
C ASP A 38 44.14 -0.01 19.97
N SER A 39 45.46 -0.21 20.12
CA SER A 39 46.31 0.46 21.12
C SER A 39 46.28 1.99 21.04
N ALA A 40 45.97 2.58 19.88
CA ALA A 40 45.85 4.03 19.70
C ALA A 40 44.53 4.63 20.26
N ARG A 41 43.54 3.78 20.61
CA ARG A 41 42.24 4.22 21.17
C ARG A 41 42.24 4.27 22.70
N GLU A 42 43.17 3.59 23.35
CA GLU A 42 43.22 3.48 24.82
C GLU A 42 43.81 4.71 25.53
N SER A 43 44.49 5.60 24.81
CA SER A 43 45.16 6.78 25.38
C SER A 43 44.34 8.08 25.36
N ARG A 44 43.06 8.02 24.94
CA ARG A 44 42.16 9.19 24.86
C ARG A 44 41.16 9.23 26.02
N THR A 45 41.00 10.42 26.61
CA THR A 45 40.56 10.68 27.98
C THR A 45 39.03 10.65 28.24
N SER A 46 38.22 9.97 27.43
CA SER A 46 36.75 10.04 27.56
C SER A 46 36.04 8.71 27.28
N VAL A 47 36.37 7.68 28.07
CA VAL A 47 35.70 6.37 28.03
C VAL A 47 34.55 6.33 29.04
N ILE A 48 33.33 6.02 28.57
CA ILE A 48 32.17 5.77 29.43
C ILE A 48 32.09 4.27 29.74
N GLU A 49 32.22 3.90 31.02
CA GLU A 49 32.14 2.53 31.48
C GLU A 49 30.83 2.30 32.29
N ARG A 50 30.07 1.27 31.92
CA ARG A 50 28.85 0.85 32.63
C ARG A 50 28.90 -0.64 32.93
N SER A 51 28.66 -1.00 34.19
CA SER A 51 28.55 -2.38 34.64
C SER A 51 27.10 -2.73 34.86
N VAL A 52 26.59 -3.64 34.04
CA VAL A 52 25.30 -4.30 34.28
C VAL A 52 25.54 -5.51 35.21
N PRO A 53 24.60 -6.19 35.87
CA PRO A 53 24.92 -7.42 36.62
C PRO A 53 24.38 -8.68 35.90
N LEU A 54 25.15 -9.78 35.85
CA LEU A 54 24.70 -11.08 35.33
C LEU A 54 24.90 -12.19 36.34
N THR A 55 24.00 -13.16 36.29
CA THR A 55 24.26 -14.48 36.88
C THR A 55 25.35 -15.21 36.09
N LYS A 56 26.00 -16.19 36.72
CA LYS A 56 27.05 -17.00 36.09
C LYS A 56 26.59 -17.61 34.75
N THR A 57 25.39 -18.18 34.74
CA THR A 57 24.81 -18.81 33.54
C THR A 57 24.52 -17.79 32.43
N GLN A 58 24.08 -16.58 32.77
CA GLN A 58 23.87 -15.53 31.76
C GLN A 58 25.20 -15.03 31.19
N ALA A 59 26.23 -14.86 32.05
CA ALA A 59 27.56 -14.46 31.61
C ALA A 59 28.21 -15.49 30.67
N GLU A 60 28.04 -16.78 30.95
CA GLU A 60 28.52 -17.87 30.08
C GLU A 60 27.82 -17.84 28.70
N LYS A 61 26.52 -17.55 28.66
CA LYS A 61 25.74 -17.40 27.41
C LYS A 61 26.17 -16.18 26.60
N ALA A 62 26.34 -15.02 27.25
CA ALA A 62 26.83 -13.80 26.60
C ALA A 62 28.23 -14.02 26.00
N ALA A 63 29.14 -14.66 26.77
CA ALA A 63 30.49 -14.96 26.32
C ALA A 63 30.51 -15.91 25.13
N LYS A 64 29.64 -16.94 25.12
CA LYS A 64 29.48 -17.84 23.99
C LYS A 64 29.02 -17.10 22.73
N TYR A 65 28.00 -16.24 22.85
CA TYR A 65 27.53 -15.42 21.73
C TYR A 65 28.64 -14.54 21.13
N ILE A 66 29.42 -13.86 21.97
CA ILE A 66 30.54 -13.02 21.52
C ILE A 66 31.64 -13.86 20.83
N ALA A 67 31.94 -15.06 21.35
CA ALA A 67 32.90 -15.96 20.74
C ALA A 67 32.43 -16.48 19.37
N ASP A 68 31.14 -16.82 19.25
CA ASP A 68 30.51 -17.29 18.02
C ASP A 68 30.50 -16.17 16.96
N ALA A 69 30.14 -14.94 17.36
CA ALA A 69 30.18 -13.75 16.50
C ALA A 69 31.62 -13.43 16.01
N ARG A 70 32.64 -13.70 16.83
CA ARG A 70 34.05 -13.54 16.44
C ARG A 70 34.52 -14.62 15.47
N GLY A 71 34.01 -15.85 15.60
CA GLY A 71 34.36 -16.99 14.74
C GLY A 71 33.64 -16.99 13.39
N ASN A 72 32.45 -16.36 13.31
CA ASN A 72 31.63 -16.36 12.12
C ASN A 72 30.88 -15.01 11.98
N PRO A 73 31.57 -13.93 11.55
CA PRO A 73 31.08 -12.56 11.72
C PRO A 73 29.85 -12.21 10.87
N GLY A 74 29.41 -13.02 9.91
CA GLY A 74 28.33 -12.61 8.98
C GLY A 74 28.60 -11.24 8.33
N GLU A 75 27.57 -10.56 7.84
CA GLU A 75 27.68 -9.16 7.34
C GLU A 75 27.94 -8.11 8.45
N TYR A 76 28.32 -8.51 9.68
CA TYR A 76 28.73 -7.56 10.71
C TYR A 76 30.11 -6.99 10.39
N GLN A 77 30.16 -5.97 9.51
CA GLN A 77 31.33 -5.12 9.39
C GLN A 77 31.44 -4.30 10.67
N LEU A 78 32.51 -4.43 11.46
CA LEU A 78 32.71 -3.70 12.71
C LEU A 78 32.99 -2.21 12.45
N PHE A 79 31.99 -1.48 11.95
CA PHE A 79 31.95 -0.02 11.98
C PHE A 79 31.49 0.47 13.35
N SER A 80 31.74 1.75 13.66
CA SER A 80 31.41 2.38 14.95
C SER A 80 29.94 2.28 15.35
N LYS A 81 29.03 1.90 14.44
CA LYS A 81 27.60 1.70 14.70
C LYS A 81 27.22 0.26 15.09
N ASN A 82 28.08 -0.73 14.83
CA ASN A 82 27.74 -2.16 15.01
C ASN A 82 28.14 -2.74 16.37
N CYS A 83 28.81 -1.97 17.22
CA CYS A 83 29.20 -2.39 18.56
C CYS A 83 28.04 -2.32 19.58
N ILE A 84 27.09 -1.41 19.39
CA ILE A 84 25.87 -1.34 20.22
C ILE A 84 25.00 -2.60 19.98
N ASP A 85 24.82 -2.97 18.71
CA ASP A 85 24.08 -4.17 18.34
C ASP A 85 24.76 -5.45 18.84
N LEU A 86 26.10 -5.50 18.82
CA LEU A 86 26.85 -6.62 19.38
C LEU A 86 26.62 -6.76 20.89
N VAL A 87 26.61 -5.65 21.63
CA VAL A 87 26.36 -5.65 23.09
C VAL A 87 24.90 -6.00 23.39
N GLN A 88 23.93 -5.48 22.63
CA GLN A 88 22.51 -5.80 22.82
C GLN A 88 22.25 -7.27 22.48
N GLY A 89 22.82 -7.79 21.39
CA GLY A 89 22.74 -9.20 21.03
C GLY A 89 23.35 -10.13 22.08
N ALA A 90 24.45 -9.72 22.72
CA ALA A 90 25.03 -10.47 23.84
C ALA A 90 24.13 -10.47 25.08
N LEU A 91 23.46 -9.34 25.38
CA LEU A 91 22.49 -9.23 26.48
C LEU A 91 21.24 -10.07 26.22
N ASP A 92 20.71 -10.02 24.99
CA ASP A 92 19.54 -10.80 24.57
C ASP A 92 19.84 -12.31 24.62
N ALA A 93 20.99 -12.73 24.08
CA ALA A 93 21.43 -14.12 24.12
C ALA A 93 21.69 -14.63 25.54
N SER A 94 22.10 -13.72 26.44
CA SER A 94 22.23 -14.05 27.87
C SER A 94 20.89 -14.33 28.54
N GLY A 95 19.79 -13.79 28.00
CA GLY A 95 18.48 -13.78 28.64
C GLY A 95 18.40 -12.82 29.82
N ALA A 96 19.21 -11.76 29.81
CA ALA A 96 19.10 -10.67 30.76
C ALA A 96 17.98 -9.73 30.31
N ASP A 97 17.02 -9.44 31.19
CA ASP A 97 15.98 -8.42 30.95
C ASP A 97 16.56 -7.02 31.16
N THR A 98 17.64 -6.72 30.44
CA THR A 98 18.30 -5.42 30.48
C THR A 98 18.63 -5.00 29.07
N ARG A 99 18.02 -3.88 28.66
CA ARG A 99 18.25 -3.25 27.36
C ARG A 99 19.26 -2.12 27.50
N ILE A 100 20.03 -1.87 26.46
CA ILE A 100 21.06 -0.82 26.41
C ILE A 100 20.48 0.57 26.70
N ASP A 101 19.27 0.85 26.23
CA ASP A 101 18.52 2.09 26.50
C ASP A 101 18.14 2.32 27.97
N LYS A 102 18.26 1.29 28.81
CA LYS A 102 18.11 1.39 30.28
C LYS A 102 19.45 1.52 31.02
N ILE A 103 20.57 1.29 30.33
CA ILE A 103 21.93 1.28 30.90
C ILE A 103 22.64 2.61 30.62
N PHE A 104 22.36 3.21 29.46
CA PHE A 104 22.90 4.49 29.03
C PHE A 104 21.77 5.50 28.88
N THR A 105 22.04 6.76 29.17
CA THR A 105 21.08 7.85 28.90
C THR A 105 20.96 8.09 27.40
N GLU A 106 19.83 8.69 26.97
CA GLU A 106 19.59 9.03 25.57
C GLU A 106 20.72 9.91 24.99
N GLN A 107 21.18 10.90 25.76
CA GLN A 107 22.33 11.72 25.39
C GLN A 107 23.64 10.92 25.30
N GLU A 108 23.87 9.94 26.20
CA GLU A 108 25.06 9.08 26.10
C GLU A 108 24.98 8.17 24.88
N LEU A 109 23.81 7.69 24.50
CA LEU A 109 23.64 6.84 23.31
C LEU A 109 23.76 7.64 22.01
N ASP A 110 23.23 8.86 21.98
CA ASP A 110 23.43 9.81 20.88
C ASP A 110 24.92 10.18 20.74
N ASP A 111 25.61 10.43 21.86
CA ASP A 111 27.05 10.70 21.90
C ASP A 111 27.88 9.45 21.47
N LEU A 112 27.34 8.23 21.62
CA LEU A 112 27.96 6.95 21.21
C LEU A 112 27.72 6.60 19.71
N GLY A 113 26.83 7.33 19.05
CA GLY A 113 26.49 7.20 17.63
C GLY A 113 25.08 6.63 17.40
N ASP A 114 24.28 7.39 16.62
CA ASP A 114 22.89 7.12 16.19
C ASP A 114 22.38 5.70 16.46
N ILE A 115 21.47 5.55 17.42
CA ILE A 115 20.63 4.36 17.50
C ILE A 115 19.59 4.43 16.36
N PRO A 116 19.49 3.45 15.45
CA PRO A 116 18.27 3.30 14.69
C PRO A 116 17.17 2.81 15.65
N TYR A 117 16.10 3.60 15.77
CA TYR A 117 14.83 3.11 16.29
C TYR A 117 14.42 1.86 15.47
N GLY A 118 14.62 0.65 16.03
CA GLY A 118 14.20 -0.60 15.37
C GLY A 118 14.98 -1.88 15.69
N ALA A 119 16.13 -1.83 16.39
CA ALA A 119 16.97 -3.03 16.59
C ALA A 119 16.29 -4.19 17.34
N GLY A 120 15.25 -3.93 18.15
CA GLY A 120 14.49 -4.99 18.83
C GLY A 120 13.52 -5.77 17.92
N ASP A 121 13.12 -5.19 16.79
CA ASP A 121 12.04 -5.75 15.94
C ASP A 121 12.60 -6.55 14.76
N GLU A 122 13.84 -6.29 14.35
CA GLU A 122 14.46 -7.00 13.22
C GLU A 122 15.03 -8.39 13.60
N VAL A 123 15.37 -8.59 14.89
CA VAL A 123 15.78 -9.91 15.43
C VAL A 123 14.57 -10.86 15.56
N GLN A 124 13.36 -10.33 15.78
CA GLN A 124 12.13 -11.15 15.76
C GLN A 124 11.66 -11.49 14.34
N ARG A 125 11.94 -10.65 13.34
CA ARG A 125 11.50 -10.90 11.95
C ARG A 125 12.40 -11.87 11.17
N ARG A 126 13.66 -12.05 11.56
CA ARG A 126 14.58 -13.00 10.91
C ARG A 126 14.72 -14.26 11.75
N GLY A 127 13.70 -15.12 11.68
CA GLY A 127 13.69 -16.43 12.34
C GLY A 127 14.91 -17.27 11.97
N LEU A 128 15.91 -17.30 12.86
CA LEU A 128 16.93 -18.34 12.93
C LEU A 128 16.58 -19.22 14.14
N ILE A 129 15.70 -20.18 13.90
CA ILE A 129 15.47 -21.29 14.81
C ILE A 129 16.76 -22.13 14.79
N ILE A 130 17.58 -22.01 15.83
CA ILE A 130 18.52 -23.07 16.18
C ILE A 130 17.70 -24.08 16.98
N ASP A 131 17.23 -25.10 16.27
CA ASP A 131 16.47 -26.23 16.81
C ASP A 131 17.45 -27.12 17.59
N VAL A 132 17.48 -26.97 18.92
CA VAL A 132 18.15 -27.90 19.84
C VAL A 132 17.07 -28.71 20.53
N ASP A 133 16.44 -29.63 19.80
CA ASP A 133 15.92 -30.90 20.31
C ASP A 133 15.07 -31.61 19.25
N LYS A 134 15.70 -32.49 18.45
CA LYS A 134 15.01 -33.65 17.85
C LYS A 134 15.98 -34.82 17.72
N ASP A 135 16.08 -35.59 18.81
CA ASP A 135 16.12 -37.03 18.68
C ASP A 135 14.69 -37.58 18.81
N VAL A 136 14.43 -38.70 18.13
CA VAL A 136 13.20 -39.52 18.15
C VAL A 136 12.20 -39.23 17.02
N LYS A 137 12.47 -39.77 15.81
CA LYS A 137 11.71 -40.90 15.21
C LYS A 137 12.15 -41.22 13.77
N THR A 138 12.62 -42.43 13.56
CA THR A 138 12.56 -43.15 12.28
C THR A 138 11.31 -44.05 12.24
N PHE A 139 10.94 -44.46 11.01
CA PHE A 139 9.84 -45.35 10.59
C PHE A 139 8.48 -44.63 10.36
N ARG A 140 7.78 -44.76 9.22
CA ARG A 140 7.81 -45.78 8.16
C ARG A 140 7.03 -45.28 6.93
N ASP A 141 7.39 -45.84 5.78
CA ASP A 141 6.89 -45.63 4.42
C ASP A 141 5.43 -46.06 4.13
N SER A 142 5.06 -45.84 2.86
CA SER A 142 4.00 -46.49 2.04
C SER A 142 2.63 -45.80 2.09
N GLU A 143 1.82 -45.69 1.05
CA GLU A 143 1.86 -45.84 -0.42
C GLU A 143 0.39 -45.63 -0.87
N ASN A 144 0.16 -45.47 -2.18
CA ASN A 144 -1.10 -45.72 -2.91
C ASN A 144 -2.20 -44.63 -2.98
N ALA A 145 -2.23 -43.96 -4.15
CA ALA A 145 -3.42 -43.88 -5.00
C ALA A 145 -3.53 -45.20 -5.84
N PRO A 146 -4.45 -45.42 -6.81
CA PRO A 146 -5.60 -44.64 -7.31
C PRO A 146 -6.89 -45.48 -7.62
N PHE A 147 -8.09 -44.89 -7.78
CA PHE A 147 -9.17 -45.46 -8.61
C PHE A 147 -10.24 -44.40 -9.00
N GLY A 148 -10.61 -44.36 -10.29
CA GLY A 148 -11.98 -44.11 -10.78
C GLY A 148 -12.47 -45.37 -11.54
N PRO A 149 -13.51 -45.39 -12.41
CA PRO A 149 -14.66 -44.48 -12.66
C PRO A 149 -16.04 -45.24 -12.84
N HIS A 150 -17.08 -44.51 -13.30
CA HIS A 150 -18.40 -44.91 -13.91
C HIS A 150 -19.64 -45.18 -13.04
N ALA A 151 -20.79 -44.55 -13.40
CA ALA A 151 -21.95 -45.23 -14.04
C ALA A 151 -23.13 -44.26 -14.34
N GLU A 152 -23.81 -44.54 -15.45
CA GLU A 152 -25.01 -43.91 -16.04
C GLU A 152 -26.33 -44.34 -15.35
N GLY A 153 -27.45 -43.67 -15.66
CA GLY A 153 -28.78 -44.19 -15.34
C GLY A 153 -29.95 -43.24 -15.67
N ASP A 154 -30.65 -43.55 -16.77
CA ASP A 154 -31.89 -42.95 -17.28
C ASP A 154 -33.12 -43.02 -16.35
N GLY A 155 -34.12 -42.16 -16.60
CA GLY A 155 -35.51 -42.43 -16.20
C GLY A 155 -36.46 -41.22 -16.17
N ALA A 156 -37.04 -40.85 -17.30
CA ALA A 156 -38.36 -40.19 -17.36
C ALA A 156 -39.48 -41.26 -17.34
N PRO A 157 -40.72 -40.94 -16.92
CA PRO A 157 -41.71 -40.53 -17.93
C PRO A 157 -42.83 -39.54 -17.48
N ASP A 158 -43.44 -38.90 -18.49
CA ASP A 158 -44.84 -38.42 -18.70
C ASP A 158 -45.58 -37.57 -17.63
N ALA A 159 -45.95 -36.30 -17.92
CA ALA A 159 -47.07 -35.79 -18.75
C ALA A 159 -48.39 -35.64 -17.96
N SER A 160 -48.75 -34.43 -17.48
CA SER A 160 -49.57 -33.38 -18.15
C SER A 160 -50.90 -33.16 -17.35
N PRO A 161 -51.81 -32.22 -17.69
CA PRO A 161 -51.69 -30.76 -17.65
C PRO A 161 -52.94 -30.06 -17.02
N LEU A 162 -52.81 -28.89 -16.38
CA LEU A 162 -53.91 -27.95 -16.04
C LEU A 162 -53.28 -26.58 -15.74
N GLU A 163 -53.80 -25.40 -16.07
CA GLU A 163 -54.90 -24.93 -16.91
C GLU A 163 -54.68 -23.41 -17.07
N LEU A 164 -55.11 -22.86 -18.20
CA LEU A 164 -55.13 -21.44 -18.50
C LEU A 164 -56.15 -20.70 -17.61
N SER A 165 -55.76 -19.54 -17.07
CA SER A 165 -56.70 -18.52 -16.62
C SER A 165 -56.21 -17.15 -17.09
N GLN A 166 -56.86 -16.65 -18.13
CA GLN A 166 -56.85 -15.25 -18.54
C GLN A 166 -57.65 -14.41 -17.55
N SER A 167 -57.13 -13.23 -17.19
CA SER A 167 -57.99 -12.10 -16.84
C SER A 167 -57.33 -10.81 -17.32
N ASP A 168 -57.96 -10.23 -18.34
CA ASP A 168 -57.80 -8.85 -18.78
C ASP A 168 -58.05 -7.84 -17.65
N GLY A 169 -57.39 -6.69 -17.75
CA GLY A 169 -57.97 -5.44 -17.27
C GLY A 169 -57.00 -4.45 -16.64
N GLY A 170 -56.74 -3.34 -17.35
CA GLY A 170 -56.73 -2.02 -16.71
C GLY A 170 -55.35 -1.37 -16.54
N LEU A 171 -55.06 -0.43 -17.43
CA LEU A 171 -54.19 0.71 -17.20
C LEU A 171 -54.55 1.41 -15.87
N GLU A 172 -53.56 1.70 -15.03
CA GLU A 172 -53.52 2.96 -14.28
C GLU A 172 -52.07 3.41 -14.08
N LEU A 173 -51.76 4.55 -14.70
CA LEU A 173 -50.59 5.38 -14.49
C LEU A 173 -50.75 6.10 -13.14
N GLY A 174 -49.87 5.77 -12.19
CA GLY A 174 -49.58 6.58 -11.01
C GLY A 174 -48.14 6.27 -10.61
N ALA A 175 -47.14 7.08 -11.01
CA ALA A 175 -46.78 8.31 -10.33
C ALA A 175 -46.49 8.13 -8.83
N ASP A 176 -45.62 7.17 -8.48
CA ASP A 176 -44.92 7.13 -7.19
C ASP A 176 -43.53 6.49 -7.38
N VAL A 177 -42.66 7.16 -8.16
CA VAL A 177 -41.21 6.96 -8.03
C VAL A 177 -40.73 8.01 -7.05
N GLU A 178 -41.14 7.84 -5.79
CA GLU A 178 -40.57 8.58 -4.68
C GLU A 178 -39.13 8.11 -4.50
N GLN A 179 -38.22 9.08 -4.45
CA GLN A 179 -36.79 8.94 -4.22
C GLN A 179 -36.52 8.09 -2.98
N ARG A 180 -36.29 6.78 -3.18
CA ARG A 180 -35.58 5.96 -2.20
C ARG A 180 -34.11 6.35 -2.27
N ALA A 181 -33.74 7.41 -1.57
CA ALA A 181 -32.40 7.51 -1.04
C ALA A 181 -32.19 6.22 -0.24
N GLU A 182 -31.39 5.28 -0.77
CA GLU A 182 -30.90 4.13 -0.01
C GLU A 182 -30.08 4.68 1.16
N THR A 183 -30.77 4.95 2.26
CA THR A 183 -30.16 5.29 3.53
C THR A 183 -29.27 4.12 3.91
N SER A 184 -28.02 4.43 4.29
CA SER A 184 -27.04 3.45 4.74
C SER A 184 -27.53 2.59 5.91
N ASP A 185 -28.68 2.91 6.51
CA ASP A 185 -29.32 2.21 7.63
C ASP A 185 -29.86 0.80 7.37
N THR A 186 -29.79 0.30 6.14
CA THR A 186 -30.44 -0.97 5.77
C THR A 186 -29.55 -2.22 5.92
N TYR A 187 -28.22 -2.05 6.09
CA TYR A 187 -27.29 -3.19 6.17
C TYR A 187 -26.87 -3.52 7.62
N PRO A 188 -26.63 -4.81 7.95
CA PRO A 188 -26.07 -5.20 9.24
C PRO A 188 -24.78 -4.43 9.55
N GLU A 189 -24.54 -4.14 10.82
CA GLU A 189 -23.34 -3.42 11.27
C GLU A 189 -22.05 -4.13 10.83
N SER A 190 -22.05 -5.47 10.80
CA SER A 190 -20.93 -6.27 10.31
C SER A 190 -20.56 -6.00 8.84
N VAL A 191 -21.56 -5.77 7.98
CA VAL A 191 -21.35 -5.45 6.56
C VAL A 191 -20.75 -4.06 6.41
N ARG A 192 -21.26 -3.08 7.17
CA ARG A 192 -20.71 -1.72 7.17
C ARG A 192 -19.29 -1.69 7.73
N ALA A 193 -19.04 -2.44 8.79
CA ALA A 193 -17.71 -2.59 9.37
C ALA A 193 -16.73 -3.21 8.37
N ALA A 194 -17.14 -4.24 7.64
CA ALA A 194 -16.33 -4.84 6.58
C ALA A 194 -16.04 -3.85 5.44
N ALA A 195 -17.06 -3.13 4.95
CA ALA A 195 -16.87 -2.11 3.91
C ALA A 195 -15.97 -0.96 4.39
N MET A 196 -16.11 -0.54 5.65
CA MET A 196 -15.20 0.43 6.27
C MET A 196 -13.78 -0.12 6.41
N ALA A 197 -13.60 -1.40 6.74
CA ALA A 197 -12.27 -2.01 6.84
C ALA A 197 -11.53 -2.03 5.49
N ILE A 198 -12.26 -2.11 4.36
CA ILE A 198 -11.68 -2.00 3.02
C ILE A 198 -11.02 -0.63 2.82
N VAL A 199 -11.64 0.46 3.30
CA VAL A 199 -11.19 1.84 3.04
C VAL A 199 -10.41 2.47 4.18
N ALA A 200 -10.56 1.96 5.40
CA ALA A 200 -9.98 2.53 6.61
C ALA A 200 -8.46 2.45 6.53
N ASP A 201 -7.81 3.59 6.70
CA ASP A 201 -6.37 3.67 6.86
C ASP A 201 -6.01 3.00 8.19
N ASP A 202 -5.14 1.97 8.17
CA ASP A 202 -4.69 1.28 9.39
C ASP A 202 -3.73 2.15 10.21
N ASN A 203 -3.31 3.30 9.66
CA ASN A 203 -2.68 4.37 10.42
C ASN A 203 -3.73 4.98 11.35
N LYS A 204 -3.98 4.28 12.46
CA LYS A 204 -4.70 4.82 13.61
C LYS A 204 -4.12 6.19 13.93
N ASP A 205 -5.02 7.16 14.09
CA ASP A 205 -4.90 8.23 15.08
C ASP A 205 -4.58 7.60 16.45
N ASN A 206 -3.36 7.11 16.63
CA ASN A 206 -2.79 6.90 17.93
C ASN A 206 -2.54 8.32 18.45
N GLY A 207 -3.33 8.73 19.44
CA GLY A 207 -3.34 10.05 20.07
C GLY A 207 -2.03 10.50 20.74
N THR A 208 -0.87 10.07 20.24
CA THR A 208 0.39 10.81 20.30
C THR A 208 0.45 11.72 19.08
N ALA A 209 -0.14 12.90 19.21
CA ALA A 209 0.15 14.01 18.34
C ALA A 209 1.68 14.23 18.32
N GLU A 210 2.36 13.77 17.27
CA GLU A 210 3.47 14.44 16.57
C GLU A 210 4.18 13.49 15.58
N LEU A 211 4.10 13.83 14.29
CA LEU A 211 5.22 13.74 13.34
C LEU A 211 5.66 12.42 12.68
N GLU A 212 4.74 11.57 12.22
CA GLU A 212 4.99 10.88 10.94
C GLU A 212 3.77 10.99 10.05
N ALA A 213 3.56 12.19 9.49
CA ALA A 213 2.72 12.28 8.31
C ALA A 213 3.36 11.36 7.25
N ASP A 214 2.61 10.34 6.85
CA ASP A 214 3.05 9.39 5.82
C ASP A 214 3.54 10.19 4.61
N LEU A 215 4.66 9.75 4.03
CA LEU A 215 5.24 10.38 2.84
C LEU A 215 4.16 10.56 1.77
N ASP A 216 3.30 9.55 1.58
CA ASP A 216 2.23 9.62 0.59
C ASP A 216 1.21 10.73 0.92
N ASP A 217 0.87 10.97 2.20
CA ASP A 217 -0.05 12.05 2.59
C ASP A 217 0.55 13.42 2.34
N LEU A 218 1.83 13.61 2.68
CA LEU A 218 2.54 14.87 2.43
C LEU A 218 2.64 15.15 0.93
N MET A 219 2.87 14.12 0.11
CA MET A 219 2.96 14.24 -1.34
C MET A 219 1.60 14.54 -1.99
N LEU A 220 0.49 14.16 -1.36
CA LEU A 220 -0.87 14.42 -1.87
C LEU A 220 -1.42 15.79 -1.46
N LYS A 221 -0.98 16.39 -0.36
CA LYS A 221 -1.43 17.73 0.06
C LYS A 221 -1.00 18.79 -0.94
N ASN A 222 -1.86 19.78 -1.19
CA ASN A 222 -1.48 20.96 -1.96
C ASN A 222 -0.31 21.69 -1.29
N VAL A 223 0.59 22.24 -2.10
CA VAL A 223 1.75 23.01 -1.61
C VAL A 223 1.30 24.18 -0.72
N ASP A 224 0.12 24.73 -1.00
CA ASP A 224 -0.52 25.81 -0.22
C ASP A 224 -0.93 25.43 1.20
N ASP A 225 -1.21 24.15 1.43
CA ASP A 225 -1.73 23.65 2.69
C ASP A 225 -0.62 23.05 3.58
N LEU A 226 0.59 22.94 3.06
CA LEU A 226 1.75 22.44 3.80
C LEU A 226 2.25 23.48 4.80
N THR A 227 2.64 23.02 5.97
CA THR A 227 3.36 23.80 6.98
C THR A 227 4.87 23.70 6.78
N GLU A 228 5.65 24.63 7.34
CA GLU A 228 7.12 24.51 7.36
C GLU A 228 7.58 23.21 8.03
N ARG A 229 6.87 22.78 9.08
CA ARG A 229 7.16 21.54 9.81
C ARG A 229 7.01 20.33 8.89
N GLU A 230 5.91 20.25 8.15
CA GLU A 230 5.65 19.17 7.19
C GLU A 230 6.67 19.14 6.04
N ILE A 231 7.10 20.30 5.56
CA ILE A 231 8.16 20.39 4.53
C ILE A 231 9.53 19.93 5.04
N LYS A 232 9.82 20.16 6.33
CA LYS A 232 11.02 19.61 6.98
C LYS A 232 10.95 18.09 7.09
N ILE A 233 9.80 17.52 7.47
CA ILE A 233 9.59 16.07 7.48
C ILE A 233 9.76 15.50 6.06
N LEU A 234 9.16 16.15 5.07
CA LEU A 234 9.27 15.76 3.67
C LEU A 234 10.73 15.74 3.20
N GLY A 235 11.51 16.75 3.59
CA GLY A 235 12.97 16.76 3.38
C GLY A 235 13.69 15.62 4.10
N GLY A 236 13.26 15.23 5.30
CA GLY A 236 13.77 14.04 5.98
C GLY A 236 13.58 12.75 5.17
N TRP A 237 12.45 12.61 4.48
CA TRP A 237 12.18 11.46 3.61
C TRP A 237 13.12 11.37 2.41
N SER A 238 13.59 12.50 1.85
CA SER A 238 14.52 12.46 0.70
C SER A 238 15.86 11.79 1.03
N TRP A 239 16.27 11.83 2.31
CA TRP A 239 17.45 11.14 2.82
C TRP A 239 17.22 9.67 3.19
N LYS A 240 15.97 9.30 3.53
CA LYS A 240 15.59 7.92 3.85
C LYS A 240 15.45 7.03 2.61
N LEU A 241 15.23 7.63 1.44
CA LEU A 241 15.08 6.91 0.17
C LEU A 241 16.45 6.64 -0.51
N PRO A 242 16.59 5.54 -1.27
CA PRO A 242 17.77 5.28 -2.09
C PRO A 242 18.08 6.44 -3.03
N SER A 243 19.37 6.71 -3.27
CA SER A 243 19.81 7.87 -4.08
C SER A 243 19.29 7.88 -5.53
N ASN A 244 18.90 6.71 -6.07
CA ASN A 244 18.34 6.55 -7.41
C ASN A 244 16.81 6.44 -7.43
N ASP A 245 16.13 6.63 -6.30
CA ASP A 245 14.67 6.59 -6.24
C ASP A 245 14.07 7.86 -6.88
N PRO A 246 13.20 7.74 -7.91
CA PRO A 246 12.58 8.89 -8.55
C PRO A 246 11.76 9.75 -7.57
N LYS A 247 11.20 9.17 -6.50
CA LYS A 247 10.45 9.93 -5.48
C LYS A 247 11.31 10.96 -4.76
N ARG A 248 12.63 10.76 -4.70
CA ARG A 248 13.55 11.73 -4.11
C ARG A 248 13.53 13.05 -4.88
N LEU A 249 13.49 13.00 -6.22
CA LEU A 249 13.38 14.20 -7.05
C LEU A 249 12.03 14.88 -6.88
N GLU A 250 10.94 14.10 -6.84
CA GLU A 250 9.60 14.65 -6.61
C GLU A 250 9.49 15.36 -5.26
N ILE A 251 10.10 14.82 -4.20
CA ILE A 251 10.19 15.45 -2.89
C ILE A 251 10.92 16.79 -2.98
N GLU A 252 12.10 16.82 -3.60
CA GLU A 252 12.90 18.05 -3.70
C GLU A 252 12.20 19.11 -4.57
N ASP A 253 11.53 18.70 -5.65
CA ASP A 253 10.70 19.59 -6.46
C ASP A 253 9.54 20.16 -5.65
N ARG A 254 8.84 19.34 -4.85
CA ARG A 254 7.78 19.81 -3.93
C ARG A 254 8.30 20.81 -2.91
N ARG A 255 9.46 20.54 -2.32
CA ARG A 255 10.12 21.45 -1.37
C ARG A 255 10.46 22.77 -2.04
N ARG A 256 11.04 22.72 -3.25
CA ARG A 256 11.36 23.92 -4.03
C ARG A 256 10.11 24.73 -4.34
N ASP A 257 9.03 24.06 -4.76
CA ASP A 257 7.74 24.70 -5.04
C ASP A 257 7.17 25.38 -3.80
N PHE A 258 7.26 24.74 -2.63
CA PHE A 258 6.88 25.34 -1.35
C PHE A 258 7.68 26.59 -1.03
N TYR A 259 9.02 26.54 -1.09
CA TYR A 259 9.83 27.70 -0.74
C TYR A 259 9.65 28.84 -1.75
N ARG A 260 9.57 28.53 -3.05
CA ARG A 260 9.30 29.53 -4.09
C ARG A 260 7.95 30.21 -3.87
N LEU A 261 6.92 29.44 -3.51
CA LEU A 261 5.58 29.97 -3.29
C LEU A 261 5.50 30.85 -2.03
N ASN A 262 6.16 30.45 -0.95
CA ASN A 262 6.04 31.12 0.35
C ASN A 262 7.07 32.24 0.59
N TYR A 263 8.26 32.18 -0.02
CA TYR A 263 9.37 33.13 0.21
C TYR A 263 9.85 33.82 -1.07
N GLY A 264 9.33 33.41 -2.24
CA GLY A 264 9.73 33.95 -3.53
C GLY A 264 11.03 33.35 -4.09
N ASP A 265 11.51 33.94 -5.17
CA ASP A 265 12.69 33.55 -5.96
C ASP A 265 13.79 34.61 -5.96
N GLN A 266 13.65 35.63 -5.10
CA GLN A 266 14.59 36.74 -5.04
C GLN A 266 15.91 36.32 -4.39
N PRO A 267 17.05 36.91 -4.81
CA PRO A 267 18.33 36.66 -4.18
C PRO A 267 18.28 36.92 -2.68
N SER A 268 18.90 36.04 -1.88
CA SER A 268 19.00 36.21 -0.44
C SER A 268 19.69 37.54 -0.10
N LYS A 269 19.07 38.31 0.80
CA LYS A 269 19.65 39.55 1.31
C LYS A 269 20.79 39.23 2.27
N THR A 270 21.84 40.04 2.24
CA THR A 270 22.90 40.01 3.25
C THR A 270 22.73 41.19 4.21
N ASP A 271 23.01 40.96 5.49
CA ASP A 271 23.12 42.02 6.47
C ASP A 271 24.43 42.82 6.29
N GLU A 272 24.63 43.85 7.11
CA GLU A 272 25.81 44.71 7.09
C GLU A 272 27.12 43.94 7.37
N THR A 273 27.03 42.73 7.95
CA THR A 273 28.17 41.85 8.23
C THR A 273 28.46 40.85 7.11
N GLY A 274 27.68 40.91 6.01
CA GLY A 274 27.76 39.97 4.89
C GLY A 274 27.12 38.60 5.20
N ARG A 275 26.41 38.45 6.32
CA ARG A 275 25.69 37.22 6.65
C ARG A 275 24.34 37.21 5.95
N LEU A 276 23.92 36.03 5.50
CA LEU A 276 22.60 35.85 4.89
C LEU A 276 21.51 36.11 5.93
N VAL A 277 20.61 37.04 5.61
CA VAL A 277 19.39 37.29 6.39
C VAL A 277 18.40 36.18 6.05
N ALA A 278 17.75 35.62 7.07
CA ALA A 278 16.71 34.63 6.87
C ALA A 278 15.58 35.25 6.03
N PRO A 279 15.14 34.59 4.93
CA PRO A 279 14.09 35.12 4.09
C PRO A 279 12.78 35.17 4.89
N GLU A 280 12.10 36.31 4.84
CA GLU A 280 10.76 36.46 5.38
C GLU A 280 9.73 35.92 4.38
N PRO A 281 8.67 35.23 4.84
CA PRO A 281 7.61 34.79 3.95
C PRO A 281 6.95 35.98 3.23
N VAL A 282 6.80 35.89 1.91
CA VAL A 282 6.05 36.88 1.10
C VAL A 282 4.54 36.72 1.27
N ARG A 283 4.11 35.64 1.92
CA ARG A 283 2.71 35.33 2.25
C ARG A 283 2.60 34.58 3.56
N SER A 284 1.38 34.53 4.12
CA SER A 284 1.11 33.76 5.34
C SER A 284 1.25 32.26 5.09
N VAL A 285 2.26 31.65 5.71
CA VAL A 285 2.46 30.20 5.70
C VAL A 285 1.50 29.55 6.71
N PRO A 286 0.84 28.43 6.38
CA PRO A 286 0.06 27.68 7.35
C PRO A 286 0.90 27.30 8.58
N VAL A 287 0.39 27.61 9.77
CA VAL A 287 1.03 27.24 11.05
C VAL A 287 0.49 25.91 11.58
N LYS A 288 -0.76 25.59 11.26
CA LYS A 288 -1.42 24.34 11.68
C LYS A 288 -1.56 23.39 10.50
N PRO A 289 -1.18 22.11 10.66
CA PRO A 289 -1.41 21.09 9.64
C PRO A 289 -2.89 21.01 9.28
N LYS A 290 -3.18 21.03 7.98
CA LYS A 290 -4.51 20.71 7.46
C LYS A 290 -4.57 19.24 7.09
N GLY A 291 -5.73 18.62 7.29
CA GLY A 291 -5.99 17.26 6.80
C GLY A 291 -5.96 17.20 5.27
N LEU A 292 -5.85 15.98 4.73
CA LEU A 292 -5.87 15.79 3.28
C LEU A 292 -7.24 16.18 2.70
N ALA A 293 -7.23 16.97 1.63
CA ALA A 293 -8.42 17.45 0.94
C ALA A 293 -8.43 16.94 -0.51
N MET A 294 -9.63 16.74 -1.04
CA MET A 294 -9.89 16.48 -2.46
C MET A 294 -9.76 17.76 -3.29
N PRO A 295 -9.80 17.70 -4.63
CA PRO A 295 -9.69 18.90 -5.48
C PRO A 295 -10.79 19.94 -5.26
N ASP A 296 -11.96 19.52 -4.76
CA ASP A 296 -13.08 20.40 -4.39
C ASP A 296 -12.92 21.03 -2.98
N GLY A 297 -11.83 20.73 -2.28
CA GLY A 297 -11.53 21.20 -0.93
C GLY A 297 -12.18 20.39 0.19
N ALA A 298 -13.01 19.40 -0.11
CA ALA A 298 -13.65 18.57 0.91
C ALA A 298 -12.68 17.52 1.50
N PRO A 299 -12.84 17.12 2.77
CA PRO A 299 -11.91 16.18 3.42
C PRO A 299 -11.93 14.78 2.78
N VAL A 300 -10.74 14.22 2.51
CA VAL A 300 -10.60 12.86 1.96
C VAL A 300 -11.20 11.80 2.88
N ALA A 301 -11.09 11.96 4.20
CA ALA A 301 -11.67 11.02 5.16
C ALA A 301 -13.20 10.87 5.00
N GLY A 302 -13.90 11.99 4.76
CA GLY A 302 -15.35 11.97 4.52
C GLY A 302 -15.72 11.34 3.18
N ALA A 303 -14.84 11.44 2.18
CA ALA A 303 -15.02 10.79 0.90
C ALA A 303 -14.76 9.27 0.96
N LEU A 304 -13.73 8.82 1.68
CA LEU A 304 -13.49 7.40 1.92
C LEU A 304 -14.67 6.74 2.62
N LYS A 305 -15.28 7.41 3.60
CA LYS A 305 -16.51 6.94 4.25
C LYS A 305 -17.67 6.77 3.25
N ARG A 306 -17.86 7.75 2.35
CA ARG A 306 -18.87 7.65 1.28
C ARG A 306 -18.63 6.47 0.36
N VAL A 307 -17.36 6.21 0.00
CA VAL A 307 -16.99 5.03 -0.78
C VAL A 307 -17.34 3.75 -0.01
N ALA A 308 -17.01 3.64 1.27
CA ALA A 308 -17.40 2.48 2.08
C ALA A 308 -18.92 2.28 2.15
N ASP A 309 -19.70 3.36 2.31
CA ASP A 309 -21.16 3.27 2.30
C ASP A 309 -21.67 2.69 0.96
N LYS A 310 -21.05 3.04 -0.16
CA LYS A 310 -21.36 2.48 -1.49
C LYS A 310 -20.90 1.03 -1.66
N LEU A 311 -19.81 0.63 -0.99
CA LEU A 311 -19.31 -0.74 -1.02
C LEU A 311 -20.12 -1.68 -0.12
N ALA A 312 -20.90 -1.17 0.85
CA ALA A 312 -21.65 -2.01 1.79
C ALA A 312 -22.59 -3.01 1.09
N ARG A 313 -23.32 -2.57 0.06
CA ARG A 313 -24.21 -3.44 -0.71
C ARG A 313 -23.42 -4.53 -1.48
N PRO A 314 -22.42 -4.20 -2.31
CA PRO A 314 -21.56 -5.21 -2.93
C PRO A 314 -20.88 -6.16 -1.94
N VAL A 315 -20.51 -5.68 -0.74
CA VAL A 315 -19.92 -6.55 0.30
C VAL A 315 -20.94 -7.57 0.80
N ALA A 316 -22.21 -7.18 0.95
CA ALA A 316 -23.28 -8.10 1.29
C ALA A 316 -23.60 -9.09 0.15
N ASP A 317 -23.64 -8.60 -1.09
CA ASP A 317 -24.07 -9.39 -2.25
C ASP A 317 -22.97 -10.35 -2.75
N ASP A 318 -21.71 -9.87 -2.84
CA ASP A 318 -20.61 -10.58 -3.50
C ASP A 318 -19.51 -11.06 -2.53
N GLY A 319 -19.52 -10.57 -1.28
CA GLY A 319 -18.50 -10.82 -0.28
C GLY A 319 -17.26 -9.91 -0.41
N GLU A 320 -16.63 -9.62 0.73
CA GLU A 320 -15.51 -8.68 0.86
C GLU A 320 -14.37 -8.94 -0.13
N ALA A 321 -13.90 -10.17 -0.24
CA ALA A 321 -12.76 -10.51 -1.09
C ALA A 321 -13.02 -10.22 -2.58
N ASN A 322 -14.26 -10.39 -3.06
CA ASN A 322 -14.61 -10.10 -4.45
C ASN A 322 -14.71 -8.60 -4.70
N VAL A 323 -15.26 -7.86 -3.74
CA VAL A 323 -15.31 -6.38 -3.77
C VAL A 323 -13.89 -5.81 -3.81
N VAL A 324 -12.99 -6.30 -2.96
CA VAL A 324 -11.59 -5.86 -2.94
C VAL A 324 -10.90 -6.19 -4.26
N LYS A 325 -11.12 -7.38 -4.84
CA LYS A 325 -10.55 -7.72 -6.15
C LYS A 325 -11.06 -6.79 -7.26
N ALA A 326 -12.34 -6.44 -7.25
CA ALA A 326 -12.90 -5.48 -8.20
C ALA A 326 -12.24 -4.11 -8.03
N LEU A 327 -12.15 -3.62 -6.79
CA LEU A 327 -11.49 -2.35 -6.50
C LEU A 327 -10.02 -2.34 -6.94
N GLN A 328 -9.23 -3.36 -6.58
CA GLN A 328 -7.84 -3.51 -7.01
C GLN A 328 -7.71 -3.55 -8.53
N THR A 329 -8.62 -4.27 -9.21
CA THR A 329 -8.64 -4.34 -10.68
C THR A 329 -8.90 -2.98 -11.31
N GLY A 330 -9.86 -2.24 -10.76
CA GLY A 330 -10.22 -0.89 -11.19
C GLY A 330 -9.11 0.12 -10.99
N LEU A 331 -8.58 0.21 -9.77
CA LEU A 331 -7.46 1.08 -9.43
C LEU A 331 -6.25 0.78 -10.33
N SER A 332 -5.99 -0.50 -10.64
CA SER A 332 -4.93 -0.87 -11.58
C SER A 332 -5.16 -0.41 -13.02
N LEU A 333 -6.42 -0.32 -13.47
CA LEU A 333 -6.73 0.27 -14.77
C LEU A 333 -6.51 1.79 -14.78
N LEU A 334 -6.68 2.46 -13.63
CA LEU A 334 -6.39 3.89 -13.47
C LEU A 334 -4.88 4.19 -13.30
N GLY A 335 -4.03 3.17 -13.38
CA GLY A 335 -2.57 3.32 -13.35
C GLY A 335 -1.90 2.93 -12.03
N GLU A 336 -2.65 2.39 -11.06
CA GLU A 336 -2.07 1.94 -9.78
C GLU A 336 -1.45 0.53 -9.90
N PRO A 337 -0.17 0.31 -9.56
CA PRO A 337 0.44 -1.02 -9.70
C PRO A 337 0.03 -1.95 -8.55
N LEU A 338 -1.22 -2.41 -8.53
CA LEU A 338 -1.75 -3.31 -7.50
C LEU A 338 -1.80 -4.76 -7.95
N LYS A 339 -1.52 -5.65 -7.00
CA LYS A 339 -1.83 -7.07 -7.11
C LYS A 339 -3.31 -7.28 -6.82
N VAL A 340 -3.98 -8.11 -7.62
CA VAL A 340 -5.38 -8.49 -7.42
C VAL A 340 -5.44 -9.77 -6.58
N ASP A 341 -5.42 -9.63 -5.26
CA ASP A 341 -5.45 -10.75 -4.30
C ASP A 341 -6.71 -10.79 -3.43
N GLY A 342 -7.51 -9.72 -3.44
CA GLY A 342 -8.73 -9.63 -2.62
C GLY A 342 -8.47 -9.29 -1.17
N VAL A 343 -7.25 -8.84 -0.83
CA VAL A 343 -6.90 -8.39 0.51
C VAL A 343 -6.71 -6.88 0.48
N SER A 344 -7.51 -6.15 1.28
CA SER A 344 -7.35 -4.70 1.40
C SER A 344 -6.20 -4.37 2.34
N GLY A 345 -4.96 -4.61 1.90
CA GLY A 345 -3.75 -4.24 2.61
C GLY A 345 -3.38 -2.76 2.43
N SER A 346 -2.28 -2.35 3.05
CA SER A 346 -1.78 -0.96 3.03
C SER A 346 -1.63 -0.39 1.62
N LYS A 347 -1.17 -1.19 0.64
CA LYS A 347 -1.04 -0.74 -0.76
C LYS A 347 -2.38 -0.44 -1.42
N THR A 348 -3.39 -1.29 -1.21
CA THR A 348 -4.75 -1.09 -1.75
C THR A 348 -5.37 0.16 -1.14
N LYS A 349 -5.25 0.31 0.19
CA LYS A 349 -5.74 1.48 0.94
C LYS A 349 -5.06 2.78 0.51
N ALA A 350 -3.73 2.77 0.36
CA ALA A 350 -2.97 3.93 -0.13
C ALA A 350 -3.35 4.30 -1.57
N ALA A 351 -3.50 3.33 -2.47
CA ALA A 351 -3.95 3.58 -3.85
C ALA A 351 -5.38 4.16 -3.89
N LEU A 352 -6.28 3.64 -3.06
CA LEU A 352 -7.63 4.18 -2.91
C LEU A 352 -7.59 5.62 -2.40
N LYS A 353 -6.84 5.89 -1.32
CA LYS A 353 -6.68 7.24 -0.75
C LYS A 353 -6.11 8.21 -1.76
N ARG A 354 -5.08 7.81 -2.52
CA ARG A 354 -4.50 8.61 -3.63
C ARG A 354 -5.53 8.89 -4.72
N THR A 355 -6.33 7.90 -5.08
CA THR A 355 -7.41 8.07 -6.08
C THR A 355 -8.44 9.06 -5.58
N VAL A 356 -8.91 8.93 -4.34
CA VAL A 356 -9.88 9.88 -3.75
C VAL A 356 -9.29 11.28 -3.64
N ALA A 357 -8.02 11.42 -3.22
CA ALA A 357 -7.36 12.72 -3.11
C ALA A 357 -7.18 13.41 -4.47
N LYS A 358 -6.95 12.66 -5.55
CA LYS A 358 -6.70 13.21 -6.90
C LYS A 358 -7.96 13.37 -7.74
N ARG A 359 -8.92 12.44 -7.63
CA ARG A 359 -10.09 12.30 -8.50
C ARG A 359 -11.43 12.41 -7.74
N GLY A 360 -11.39 12.59 -6.43
CA GLY A 360 -12.58 12.61 -5.58
C GLY A 360 -13.17 11.21 -5.31
N ALA A 361 -14.24 11.16 -4.51
CA ALA A 361 -14.97 9.92 -4.25
C ALA A 361 -15.47 9.26 -5.54
N GLY A 362 -15.97 10.06 -6.49
CA GLY A 362 -16.43 9.59 -7.79
C GLY A 362 -15.37 8.75 -8.52
N GLY A 363 -14.12 9.22 -8.60
CA GLY A 363 -13.06 8.45 -9.24
C GLY A 363 -12.77 7.08 -8.62
N ALA A 364 -13.00 6.92 -7.31
CA ALA A 364 -12.89 5.62 -6.65
C ALA A 364 -14.09 4.70 -6.94
N GLU A 365 -15.30 5.27 -7.01
CA GLU A 365 -16.52 4.56 -7.39
C GLU A 365 -16.45 4.12 -8.87
N GLU A 366 -15.93 4.97 -9.75
CA GLU A 366 -15.62 4.67 -11.15
C GLU A 366 -14.62 3.53 -11.30
N ALA A 367 -13.51 3.59 -10.54
CA ALA A 367 -12.55 2.50 -10.48
C ALA A 367 -13.24 1.18 -10.10
N PHE A 368 -14.06 1.21 -9.04
CA PHE A 368 -14.77 0.02 -8.59
C PHE A 368 -15.73 -0.53 -9.67
N GLY A 369 -16.55 0.31 -10.29
CA GLY A 369 -17.50 -0.09 -11.34
C GLY A 369 -16.81 -0.72 -12.56
N ILE A 370 -15.75 -0.10 -13.07
CA ILE A 370 -14.97 -0.70 -14.17
C ILE A 370 -14.24 -1.96 -13.73
N GLY A 371 -13.76 -2.00 -12.49
CA GLY A 371 -13.16 -3.18 -11.90
C GLY A 371 -14.10 -4.38 -11.91
N ARG A 372 -15.39 -4.17 -11.57
CA ARG A 372 -16.44 -5.19 -11.70
C ARG A 372 -16.66 -5.59 -13.15
N PHE A 373 -16.82 -4.63 -14.06
CA PHE A 373 -17.00 -4.92 -15.49
C PHE A 373 -15.85 -5.74 -16.09
N LYS A 374 -14.60 -5.39 -15.79
CA LYS A 374 -13.43 -6.15 -16.27
C LYS A 374 -13.42 -7.57 -15.74
N ARG A 375 -13.79 -7.76 -14.46
CA ARG A 375 -13.87 -9.10 -13.87
C ARG A 375 -15.00 -9.93 -14.49
N PHE A 376 -16.15 -9.32 -14.78
CA PHE A 376 -17.22 -9.96 -15.54
C PHE A 376 -16.71 -10.40 -16.92
N ALA A 377 -16.05 -9.50 -17.66
CA ALA A 377 -15.44 -9.79 -18.95
C ALA A 377 -14.38 -10.93 -18.90
N GLU A 378 -13.57 -10.98 -17.84
CA GLU A 378 -12.61 -12.06 -17.61
C GLU A 378 -13.31 -13.41 -17.37
N THR A 379 -14.34 -13.42 -16.52
CA THR A 379 -15.15 -14.61 -16.25
C THR A 379 -15.78 -15.12 -17.54
N GLU A 380 -16.49 -14.27 -18.29
CA GLU A 380 -17.16 -14.64 -19.54
C GLU A 380 -16.17 -15.22 -20.56
N ARG A 381 -14.97 -14.62 -20.69
CA ARG A 381 -13.93 -15.15 -21.57
C ARG A 381 -13.42 -16.51 -21.09
N SER A 382 -13.27 -16.72 -19.78
CA SER A 382 -12.76 -17.97 -19.22
C SER A 382 -13.75 -19.13 -19.30
N THR A 383 -15.06 -18.85 -19.19
CA THR A 383 -16.13 -19.85 -19.19
C THR A 383 -16.73 -20.05 -20.58
N GLY A 384 -16.38 -19.22 -21.56
CA GLY A 384 -17.04 -19.19 -22.87
C GLY A 384 -18.51 -18.80 -22.76
N GLY A 385 -18.84 -18.01 -21.72
CA GLY A 385 -20.20 -17.72 -21.30
C GLY A 385 -21.04 -16.98 -22.36
N SER A 386 -22.34 -16.95 -22.11
CA SER A 386 -23.32 -16.33 -23.02
C SER A 386 -23.37 -14.79 -22.92
N ALA A 387 -22.63 -14.20 -21.99
CA ALA A 387 -22.73 -12.80 -21.60
C ALA A 387 -24.15 -12.38 -21.17
N SER A 388 -24.97 -13.32 -20.67
CA SER A 388 -26.33 -13.06 -20.20
C SER A 388 -26.39 -12.05 -19.05
N GLY A 389 -25.35 -11.98 -18.22
CA GLY A 389 -25.21 -11.01 -17.14
C GLY A 389 -24.74 -9.61 -17.57
N LEU A 390 -24.50 -9.36 -18.87
CA LEU A 390 -23.94 -8.10 -19.35
C LEU A 390 -24.84 -6.91 -19.00
N ARG A 391 -26.14 -7.03 -19.32
CA ARG A 391 -27.12 -5.98 -19.04
C ARG A 391 -27.17 -5.65 -17.55
N GLU A 392 -27.27 -6.68 -16.72
CA GLU A 392 -27.32 -6.54 -15.26
C GLU A 392 -26.05 -5.89 -14.71
N THR A 393 -24.88 -6.30 -15.22
CA THR A 393 -23.59 -5.70 -14.83
C THR A 393 -23.56 -4.20 -15.16
N ILE A 394 -23.97 -3.81 -16.37
CA ILE A 394 -23.99 -2.39 -16.75
C ILE A 394 -25.00 -1.61 -15.90
N GLU A 395 -26.23 -2.10 -15.76
CA GLU A 395 -27.31 -1.42 -15.06
C GLU A 395 -27.08 -1.31 -13.54
N LYS A 396 -26.47 -2.33 -12.91
CA LYS A 396 -26.25 -2.36 -11.46
C LYS A 396 -24.90 -1.81 -11.02
N ASP A 397 -23.85 -1.99 -11.82
CA ASP A 397 -22.49 -1.70 -11.35
C ASP A 397 -21.90 -0.40 -11.92
N VAL A 398 -22.33 0.01 -13.11
CA VAL A 398 -21.72 1.14 -13.83
C VAL A 398 -22.68 2.30 -14.00
N GLN A 399 -23.92 2.03 -14.44
CA GLN A 399 -24.94 3.06 -14.65
C GLN A 399 -25.23 3.92 -13.40
N PRO A 400 -25.24 3.39 -12.15
CA PRO A 400 -25.50 4.20 -10.97
C PRO A 400 -24.47 5.32 -10.71
N LEU A 401 -23.28 5.24 -11.31
CA LEU A 401 -22.21 6.25 -11.17
C LEU A 401 -22.59 7.60 -11.80
N PHE A 402 -23.47 7.60 -12.80
CA PHE A 402 -23.77 8.80 -13.60
C PHE A 402 -24.98 9.60 -13.09
N ALA A 403 -25.56 9.19 -11.97
CA ALA A 403 -26.81 9.71 -11.43
C ALA A 403 -27.98 9.64 -12.44
N SER A 404 -29.20 9.95 -11.99
CA SER A 404 -30.42 9.87 -12.80
C SER A 404 -30.50 10.85 -13.98
N HIS A 405 -29.50 11.73 -14.15
CA HIS A 405 -29.52 12.82 -15.13
C HIS A 405 -28.99 12.41 -16.51
N ARG A 406 -28.35 11.24 -16.61
CA ARG A 406 -27.89 10.65 -17.88
C ARG A 406 -28.34 9.18 -17.98
N PRO A 407 -29.62 8.94 -18.34
CA PRO A 407 -30.11 7.58 -18.52
C PRO A 407 -29.29 6.88 -19.62
N ASN A 408 -29.01 5.60 -19.41
CA ASN A 408 -28.35 4.69 -20.36
C ASN A 408 -26.91 5.04 -20.82
N ILE A 409 -26.28 6.10 -20.30
CA ILE A 409 -24.92 6.48 -20.72
C ILE A 409 -23.91 5.33 -20.60
N ALA A 410 -24.07 4.45 -19.61
CA ALA A 410 -23.20 3.29 -19.45
C ALA A 410 -23.40 2.26 -20.56
N ALA A 411 -24.63 2.08 -21.03
CA ALA A 411 -24.94 1.19 -22.15
C ALA A 411 -24.55 1.81 -23.51
N GLU A 412 -24.77 3.11 -23.69
CA GLU A 412 -24.37 3.85 -24.89
C GLU A 412 -22.85 3.82 -25.06
N ALA A 413 -22.09 4.15 -24.01
CA ALA A 413 -20.63 4.08 -24.03
C ALA A 413 -20.12 2.65 -24.29
N LEU A 414 -20.86 1.62 -23.87
CA LEU A 414 -20.50 0.24 -24.20
C LEU A 414 -20.69 0.00 -25.70
N GLN A 415 -21.84 0.37 -26.27
CA GLN A 415 -22.09 0.24 -27.71
C GLN A 415 -21.06 1.01 -28.55
N GLU A 416 -20.70 2.23 -28.14
CA GLU A 416 -19.63 3.02 -28.76
C GLU A 416 -18.27 2.33 -28.68
N SER A 417 -17.90 1.79 -27.51
CA SER A 417 -16.64 1.07 -27.34
C SER A 417 -16.57 -0.18 -28.22
N LEU A 418 -17.68 -0.91 -28.38
CA LEU A 418 -17.75 -2.09 -29.24
C LEU A 418 -17.64 -1.74 -30.73
N ASN A 419 -18.25 -0.63 -31.14
CA ASN A 419 -18.13 -0.10 -32.49
C ASN A 419 -16.68 0.32 -32.80
N ASP A 420 -16.03 1.04 -31.89
CA ASP A 420 -14.64 1.46 -32.05
C ASP A 420 -13.67 0.25 -32.11
N LEU A 421 -13.83 -0.71 -31.21
CA LEU A 421 -12.99 -1.92 -31.18
C LEU A 421 -13.15 -2.76 -32.43
N SER A 422 -14.38 -2.99 -32.89
CA SER A 422 -14.64 -3.77 -34.10
C SER A 422 -14.12 -3.09 -35.36
N ALA A 423 -14.25 -1.76 -35.47
CA ALA A 423 -13.67 -1.00 -36.57
C ALA A 423 -12.13 -1.07 -36.57
N LYS A 424 -11.49 -0.94 -35.40
CA LYS A 424 -10.04 -1.06 -35.25
C LYS A 424 -9.54 -2.46 -35.62
N ALA A 425 -10.22 -3.50 -35.17
CA ALA A 425 -9.81 -4.87 -35.47
C ALA A 425 -10.00 -5.22 -36.95
N ALA A 426 -11.09 -4.77 -37.58
CA ALA A 426 -11.29 -4.89 -39.02
C ALA A 426 -10.19 -4.19 -39.82
N ALA A 427 -9.78 -2.98 -39.40
CA ALA A 427 -8.68 -2.26 -40.02
C ALA A 427 -7.33 -3.00 -39.87
N GLU A 428 -7.04 -3.54 -38.69
CA GLU A 428 -5.84 -4.34 -38.41
C GLU A 428 -5.78 -5.61 -39.29
N HIS A 429 -6.92 -6.27 -39.46
CA HIS A 429 -7.04 -7.49 -40.27
C HIS A 429 -7.30 -7.23 -41.77
N ARG A 430 -7.39 -5.97 -42.19
CA ARG A 430 -7.74 -5.56 -43.57
C ARG A 430 -9.06 -6.19 -44.06
N GLN A 431 -10.03 -6.27 -43.16
CA GLN A 431 -11.37 -6.76 -43.42
C GLN A 431 -12.37 -5.59 -43.46
N PRO A 432 -13.51 -5.74 -44.14
CA PRO A 432 -14.59 -4.77 -44.01
C PRO A 432 -15.06 -4.72 -42.56
N ALA A 433 -15.22 -3.51 -42.03
CA ALA A 433 -15.78 -3.34 -40.69
C ALA A 433 -17.21 -3.91 -40.64
N PRO A 434 -17.59 -4.59 -39.55
CA PRO A 434 -18.96 -5.02 -39.36
C PRO A 434 -19.89 -3.80 -39.30
N GLU A 435 -21.18 -4.04 -39.54
CA GLU A 435 -22.19 -2.99 -39.37
C GLU A 435 -22.18 -2.51 -37.91
N PRO A 436 -22.05 -1.18 -37.68
CA PRO A 436 -21.98 -0.65 -36.33
C PRO A 436 -23.31 -0.86 -35.60
N LEU A 437 -23.23 -1.15 -34.30
CA LEU A 437 -24.37 -1.13 -33.41
C LEU A 437 -25.00 0.26 -33.39
N THR A 438 -26.32 0.30 -33.32
CA THR A 438 -27.05 1.52 -32.95
C THR A 438 -26.69 1.89 -31.51
N VAL A 439 -26.34 3.15 -31.29
CA VAL A 439 -26.10 3.71 -29.96
C VAL A 439 -27.43 4.21 -29.41
N ASP A 440 -28.20 3.31 -28.82
CA ASP A 440 -29.54 3.55 -28.28
C ASP A 440 -29.65 3.24 -26.77
N GLY A 441 -28.55 2.75 -26.17
CA GLY A 441 -28.52 2.37 -24.77
C GLY A 441 -29.25 1.06 -24.46
N ILE A 442 -29.72 0.32 -25.47
CA ILE A 442 -30.44 -0.94 -25.30
C ILE A 442 -29.47 -2.11 -25.43
N ILE A 443 -29.18 -2.77 -24.30
CA ILE A 443 -28.39 -4.01 -24.29
C ILE A 443 -29.30 -5.18 -24.68
N GLY A 444 -29.33 -5.49 -25.97
CA GLY A 444 -30.02 -6.63 -26.56
C GLY A 444 -29.05 -7.66 -27.16
N SER A 445 -29.58 -8.63 -27.91
CA SER A 445 -28.78 -9.72 -28.49
C SER A 445 -27.62 -9.23 -29.36
N LYS A 446 -27.83 -8.19 -30.19
CA LYS A 446 -26.76 -7.62 -31.03
C LYS A 446 -25.59 -7.07 -30.20
N THR A 447 -25.89 -6.33 -29.13
CA THR A 447 -24.86 -5.78 -28.23
C THR A 447 -24.13 -6.89 -27.48
N THR A 448 -24.87 -7.90 -27.01
CA THR A 448 -24.28 -9.08 -26.35
C THR A 448 -23.38 -9.87 -27.31
N ASP A 449 -23.78 -10.04 -28.56
CA ASP A 449 -22.98 -10.73 -29.59
C ASP A 449 -21.72 -9.94 -29.93
N ALA A 450 -21.84 -8.63 -30.13
CA ALA A 450 -20.70 -7.75 -30.35
C ALA A 450 -19.73 -7.75 -29.15
N PHE A 451 -20.24 -7.77 -27.92
CA PHE A 451 -19.43 -7.91 -26.71
C PHE A 451 -18.65 -9.22 -26.70
N ARG A 452 -19.29 -10.35 -27.01
CA ARG A 452 -18.60 -11.65 -27.08
C ARG A 452 -17.53 -11.67 -28.17
N SER A 453 -17.83 -11.13 -29.35
CA SER A 453 -16.85 -11.01 -30.43
C SER A 453 -15.65 -10.16 -30.00
N ALA A 454 -15.89 -8.98 -29.41
CA ALA A 454 -14.84 -8.11 -28.91
C ALA A 454 -14.01 -8.76 -27.79
N LEU A 455 -14.64 -9.54 -26.90
CA LEU A 455 -13.95 -10.32 -25.87
C LEU A 455 -12.98 -11.34 -26.45
N VAL A 456 -13.37 -12.05 -27.50
CA VAL A 456 -12.51 -13.03 -28.18
C VAL A 456 -11.35 -12.32 -28.88
N GLU A 457 -11.68 -11.31 -29.67
CA GLU A 457 -10.76 -10.61 -30.58
C GLU A 457 -9.74 -9.74 -29.84
N THR A 458 -10.19 -8.92 -28.88
CA THR A 458 -9.34 -7.91 -28.23
C THR A 458 -8.95 -8.27 -26.80
N GLY A 459 -9.79 -9.06 -26.15
CA GLY A 459 -9.61 -9.49 -24.76
C GLY A 459 -10.13 -8.52 -23.70
N PRO A 460 -10.35 -9.03 -22.48
CA PRO A 460 -11.09 -8.33 -21.44
C PRO A 460 -10.39 -7.05 -20.98
N LYS A 461 -9.06 -7.03 -20.99
CA LYS A 461 -8.29 -5.83 -20.64
C LYS A 461 -8.52 -4.70 -21.65
N LYS A 462 -8.34 -4.96 -22.96
CA LYS A 462 -8.53 -3.93 -24.00
C LYS A 462 -9.98 -3.45 -24.04
N LEU A 463 -10.93 -4.37 -23.91
CA LEU A 463 -12.36 -4.05 -23.85
C LEU A 463 -12.68 -3.15 -22.66
N ALA A 464 -12.25 -3.51 -21.45
CA ALA A 464 -12.48 -2.68 -20.26
C ALA A 464 -11.80 -1.31 -20.34
N THR A 465 -10.59 -1.22 -20.90
CA THR A 465 -9.91 0.07 -21.12
C THR A 465 -10.66 0.94 -22.13
N SER A 466 -11.09 0.38 -23.27
CA SER A 466 -11.87 1.13 -24.26
C SER A 466 -13.20 1.62 -23.67
N TYR A 467 -13.89 0.75 -22.92
CA TYR A 467 -15.13 1.12 -22.26
C TYR A 467 -14.92 2.22 -21.20
N ALA A 468 -13.90 2.10 -20.36
CA ALA A 468 -13.56 3.13 -19.38
C ALA A 468 -13.18 4.48 -20.04
N SER A 469 -12.56 4.44 -21.21
CA SER A 469 -12.22 5.64 -21.98
C SER A 469 -13.47 6.33 -22.55
N MET A 470 -14.42 5.57 -23.11
CA MET A 470 -15.71 6.11 -23.58
C MET A 470 -16.54 6.73 -22.45
N LEU A 471 -16.39 6.20 -21.23
CA LEU A 471 -17.01 6.77 -20.03
C LEU A 471 -16.27 8.00 -19.48
N GLY A 472 -15.09 8.32 -20.00
CA GLY A 472 -14.27 9.46 -19.57
C GLY A 472 -13.47 9.20 -18.28
N PHE A 473 -13.27 7.95 -17.89
CA PHE A 473 -12.54 7.61 -16.66
C PHE A 473 -11.02 7.51 -16.88
N VAL A 474 -10.62 7.21 -18.11
CA VAL A 474 -9.21 7.12 -18.53
C VAL A 474 -9.03 7.84 -19.86
N ASP A 475 -7.89 8.52 -20.00
CA ASP A 475 -7.50 9.25 -21.21
C ASP A 475 -6.92 8.32 -22.30
#